data_AF-A0A8S1GVB7-F1
#
_entry.id   AF-A0A8S1GVB7-F1
#
_cell.length_a   1.000
_cell.length_b   1.000
_cell.length_c   1.000
_cell.angle_alpha   90.00
_cell.angle_beta   90.00
_cell.angle_gamma   90.00
#
_symmetry.space_group_name_H-M   'P 1'
#
loop_
_entity.id
_entity.type
_entity.pdbx_description
1 polymer ?
#
loop_
_entity_poly.entity_id
_entity_poly.type
_entity_poly.pdbx_seq_one_letter_code
_entity_poly.pdbx_strand_id
1 'polypeptide(L)'
;MQDHAIVESHAPQLIVAEDERILVEEMVGDEVVFQEKSIVDAVYSIKDQLANLQNEFHRLNKVVEMEQKARRRLEHFLPKSISNNTIDSNSALNESGRRDSAMN
;
A
#
# COMPACT_ATOMS: atom_id res chain seq x y z
N MET A 1 2.65 7.38 -68.66
CA MET A 1 2.98 7.04 -67.26
C MET A 1 1.66 7.08 -66.51
N GLN A 2 1.08 5.91 -66.24
CA GLN A 2 -0.19 5.76 -65.53
C GLN A 2 0.12 5.72 -64.02
N ASP A 3 -0.53 6.59 -63.24
CA ASP A 3 -0.53 6.49 -61.78
C ASP A 3 -1.29 5.22 -61.37
N HIS A 4 -0.58 4.28 -60.77
CA HIS A 4 -1.21 3.18 -60.04
C HIS A 4 -1.67 3.70 -58.67
N ALA A 5 -2.88 4.26 -58.66
CA ALA A 5 -3.63 4.41 -57.42
C ALA A 5 -3.85 3.00 -56.85
N ILE A 6 -3.14 2.70 -55.76
CA ILE A 6 -3.43 1.54 -54.91
C ILE A 6 -4.82 1.80 -54.34
N VAL A 7 -5.84 1.21 -54.97
CA VAL A 7 -7.16 1.07 -54.36
C VAL A 7 -6.98 0.06 -53.26
N GLU A 8 -6.66 0.55 -52.07
CA GLU A 8 -6.71 -0.21 -50.84
C GLU A 8 -8.18 -0.58 -50.63
N SER A 9 -8.57 -1.77 -51.10
CA SER A 9 -9.92 -2.27 -50.92
C SER A 9 -10.12 -2.48 -49.42
N HIS A 10 -10.92 -1.61 -48.81
CA HIS A 10 -11.47 -1.83 -47.48
C HIS A 10 -12.47 -2.99 -47.51
N ALA A 11 -11.95 -4.21 -47.69
CA ALA A 11 -12.64 -5.40 -47.22
C ALA A 11 -12.95 -5.19 -45.73
N PRO A 12 -14.15 -5.54 -45.26
CA PRO A 12 -14.48 -5.42 -43.84
C PRO A 12 -13.42 -6.18 -43.04
N GLN A 13 -12.79 -5.48 -42.10
CA GLN A 13 -11.81 -6.06 -41.19
C GLN A 13 -12.54 -7.17 -40.42
N LEU A 14 -12.20 -8.43 -40.71
CA LEU A 14 -12.75 -9.58 -40.00
C LEU A 14 -12.07 -9.65 -38.64
N ILE A 15 -12.73 -9.13 -37.61
CA ILE A 15 -12.28 -9.23 -36.22
C ILE A 15 -12.70 -10.61 -35.71
N VAL A 16 -11.72 -11.48 -35.46
CA VAL A 16 -11.95 -12.80 -34.87
C VAL A 16 -11.62 -12.70 -33.38
N ALA A 17 -12.65 -12.78 -32.53
CA ALA A 17 -12.50 -12.57 -31.08
C ALA A 17 -11.51 -13.54 -30.40
N GLU A 18 -11.24 -14.71 -31.01
CA GLU A 18 -10.30 -15.70 -30.46
C GLU A 18 -8.82 -15.33 -30.64
N ASP A 19 -8.50 -14.44 -31.60
CA ASP A 19 -7.14 -13.99 -31.89
C ASP A 19 -6.77 -12.66 -31.21
N GLU A 20 -7.63 -12.15 -30.32
CA GLU A 20 -7.39 -10.86 -29.68
C GLU A 20 -6.22 -10.91 -28.70
N ARG A 21 -5.34 -9.91 -28.83
CA ARG A 21 -4.17 -9.72 -27.98
C ARG A 21 -4.13 -8.31 -27.40
N ILE A 22 -3.54 -8.19 -26.22
CA ILE A 22 -3.31 -6.93 -25.52
C ILE A 22 -1.82 -6.77 -25.22
N LEU A 23 -1.31 -5.54 -25.35
CA LEU A 23 0.03 -5.19 -24.91
C LEU A 23 0.03 -5.04 -23.38
N VAL A 24 0.76 -5.91 -22.69
CA VAL A 24 0.87 -5.94 -21.23
C VAL A 24 2.26 -5.45 -20.83
N GLU A 25 2.29 -4.53 -19.87
CA GLU A 25 3.52 -4.11 -19.18
C GLU A 25 3.77 -5.06 -17.99
N GLU A 26 4.94 -5.67 -17.92
CA GLU A 26 5.33 -6.57 -16.83
C GLU A 26 6.72 -6.22 -16.29
N MET A 27 6.94 -6.52 -15.00
CA MET A 27 8.29 -6.54 -14.44
C MET A 27 8.89 -7.94 -14.49
N VAL A 28 10.06 -8.05 -15.12
CA VAL A 28 10.87 -9.27 -15.14
C VAL A 28 12.18 -8.96 -14.42
N GLY A 29 12.25 -9.35 -13.14
CA GLY A 29 13.32 -8.85 -12.26
C GLY A 29 13.12 -7.37 -11.96
N ASP A 30 14.12 -6.55 -12.28
CA ASP A 30 14.10 -5.09 -12.05
C ASP A 30 13.80 -4.28 -13.33
N GLU A 31 13.49 -4.95 -14.45
CA GLU A 31 13.24 -4.31 -15.74
C GLU A 31 11.76 -4.38 -16.12
N VAL A 32 11.28 -3.32 -16.79
CA VAL A 32 9.94 -3.23 -17.37
C VAL A 32 9.98 -3.73 -18.81
N VAL A 33 9.17 -4.74 -19.12
CA VAL A 33 9.07 -5.38 -20.43
C VAL A 33 7.63 -5.31 -20.93
N PHE A 34 7.44 -4.95 -22.20
CA PHE A 34 6.13 -4.96 -22.86
C PHE A 34 5.97 -6.22 -23.72
N GLN A 35 4.86 -6.92 -23.56
CA GLN A 35 4.58 -8.17 -24.29
C GLN A 35 3.13 -8.22 -24.77
N GLU A 36 2.91 -8.70 -25.99
CA GLU A 36 1.56 -9.04 -26.43
C GLU A 36 1.15 -10.39 -25.86
N LYS A 37 0.00 -10.41 -25.17
CA LYS A 37 -0.61 -11.63 -24.65
C LYS A 37 -2.02 -11.80 -25.18
N SER A 38 -2.48 -13.04 -25.32
CA SER A 38 -3.91 -13.28 -25.54
C SER A 38 -4.70 -12.64 -24.40
N ILE A 39 -5.84 -12.02 -24.75
CA ILE A 39 -6.72 -11.44 -23.73
C ILE A 39 -7.15 -12.49 -22.70
N VAL A 40 -7.37 -13.73 -23.13
CA VAL A 40 -7.76 -14.83 -22.23
C VAL A 40 -6.66 -15.08 -21.20
N ASP A 41 -5.42 -15.25 -21.65
CA ASP A 41 -4.28 -15.48 -20.77
C ASP A 41 -4.03 -14.30 -19.82
N ALA A 42 -4.16 -13.07 -20.32
CA ALA A 42 -4.03 -11.87 -19.52
C ALA A 42 -5.09 -11.80 -18.40
N VAL A 43 -6.35 -12.09 -18.72
CA VAL A 43 -7.46 -12.10 -17.75
C VAL A 43 -7.24 -13.17 -16.67
N TYR A 44 -6.82 -14.38 -17.05
CA TYR A 44 -6.52 -15.44 -16.07
C TYR A 44 -5.30 -15.11 -15.21
N SER A 45 -4.24 -14.54 -15.81
CA SER A 45 -3.06 -14.10 -15.06
C SER A 45 -3.44 -13.05 -14.01
N ILE A 46 -4.27 -12.06 -14.39
CA ILE A 46 -4.77 -11.02 -13.47
C ILE A 46 -5.63 -11.64 -12.36
N LYS A 47 -6.53 -12.58 -12.70
CA LYS A 47 -7.37 -13.27 -11.72
C LYS A 47 -6.53 -13.98 -10.66
N ASP A 48 -5.50 -14.70 -11.08
CA ASP A 48 -4.63 -15.45 -10.17
C ASP A 48 -3.78 -14.51 -9.30
N GLN A 49 -3.24 -13.44 -9.89
CA GLN A 49 -2.53 -12.39 -9.16
C GLN A 49 -3.42 -11.74 -8.10
N LEU A 50 -4.68 -11.44 -8.43
CA LEU A 50 -5.64 -10.87 -7.50
C LEU A 50 -5.95 -11.83 -6.35
N ALA A 51 -6.15 -13.13 -6.64
CA ALA A 51 -6.39 -14.14 -5.62
C ALA A 51 -5.18 -14.27 -4.66
N ASN A 52 -3.96 -14.26 -5.21
CA ASN A 52 -2.72 -14.26 -4.42
C ASN A 52 -2.61 -13.01 -3.54
N LEU A 53 -2.90 -11.83 -4.09
CA LEU A 53 -2.87 -10.58 -3.33
C LEU A 53 -3.90 -10.56 -2.20
N GLN A 54 -5.10 -11.07 -2.44
CA GLN A 54 -6.12 -11.22 -1.40
C GLN A 54 -5.65 -12.16 -0.29
N ASN A 55 -5.02 -13.28 -0.62
CA ASN A 55 -4.50 -14.22 0.38
C ASN A 55 -3.39 -13.58 1.24
N GLU A 56 -2.44 -12.88 0.63
CA GLU A 56 -1.38 -12.16 1.35
C GLU A 56 -1.94 -11.03 2.22
N PHE A 57 -2.96 -10.30 1.74
CA PHE A 57 -3.64 -9.29 2.55
C PHE A 57 -4.29 -9.90 3.80
N HIS A 58 -4.99 -11.02 3.68
CA HIS A 58 -5.58 -11.72 4.84
C HIS A 58 -4.50 -12.21 5.82
N ARG A 59 -3.36 -12.67 5.30
CA ARG A 59 -2.22 -13.08 6.13
C ARG A 59 -1.63 -11.89 6.89
N LEU A 60 -1.40 -10.76 6.21
CA LEU A 60 -0.88 -9.54 6.81
C LEU A 60 -1.80 -9.01 7.91
N ASN A 61 -3.12 -9.01 7.70
CA ASN A 61 -4.08 -8.61 8.74
C ASN A 61 -3.94 -9.46 10.01
N LYS A 62 -3.79 -10.79 9.88
CA LYS A 62 -3.55 -11.67 11.03
C LYS A 62 -2.25 -11.32 11.77
N VAL A 63 -1.19 -11.04 11.02
CA VAL A 63 0.10 -10.62 11.61
C VAL A 63 -0.05 -9.31 12.38
N VAL A 64 -0.75 -8.33 11.80
CA VAL A 64 -1.01 -7.03 12.44
C VAL A 64 -1.84 -7.20 13.72
N GLU A 65 -2.89 -8.03 13.69
CA GLU A 65 -3.70 -8.30 14.89
C GLU A 65 -2.89 -8.96 16.02
N MET A 66 -2.03 -9.92 15.66
CA MET A 66 -1.13 -10.57 16.61
C MET A 66 -0.14 -9.58 17.22
N GLU A 67 0.47 -8.74 16.39
CA GLU A 67 1.42 -7.70 16.82
C GLU A 67 0.73 -6.70 17.76
N GLN A 68 -0.46 -6.21 17.40
CA GLN A 68 -1.23 -5.33 18.27
C GLN A 68 -1.58 -5.98 19.61
N LYS A 69 -1.90 -7.28 19.62
CA LYS A 69 -2.16 -8.03 20.86
C LYS A 69 -0.89 -8.17 21.71
N ALA A 70 0.26 -8.44 21.09
CA ALA A 70 1.55 -8.50 21.76
C ALA A 70 1.93 -7.14 22.36
N ARG A 71 1.76 -6.05 21.59
CA ARG A 71 1.96 -4.67 22.04
C ARG A 71 1.09 -4.33 23.25
N ARG A 72 -0.22 -4.61 23.21
CA ARG A 72 -1.13 -4.36 24.36
C ARG A 72 -0.72 -5.13 25.61
N ARG A 73 -0.21 -6.36 25.45
CA ARG A 73 0.31 -7.15 26.58
C ARG A 73 1.56 -6.51 27.17
N LEU A 74 2.49 -6.05 26.33
CA LEU A 74 3.68 -5.34 26.78
C LEU A 74 3.32 -4.03 27.51
N GLU A 75 2.40 -3.25 26.95
CA GLU A 75 1.89 -2.02 27.57
C GLU A 75 1.25 -2.29 28.94
N HIS A 76 0.62 -3.45 29.15
CA HIS A 76 0.06 -3.82 30.46
C HIS A 76 1.12 -4.04 31.55
N PHE A 77 2.32 -4.50 31.17
CA PHE A 77 3.44 -4.69 32.11
C PHE A 77 4.28 -3.41 32.31
N LEU A 78 3.99 -2.34 31.56
CA LEU A 78 4.66 -1.06 31.68
C LEU A 78 4.09 -0.28 32.88
N PRO A 79 4.93 0.16 33.85
CA PRO A 79 4.45 0.93 34.99
C PRO A 79 3.82 2.26 34.54
N LYS A 80 2.59 2.55 34.99
CA LYS A 80 1.92 3.84 34.78
C LYS A 80 2.70 5.05 35.33
N SER A 81 3.74 4.82 36.13
CA SER A 81 4.55 5.86 36.78
C SER A 81 5.46 6.65 35.83
N ILE A 82 5.72 6.18 34.60
CA ILE A 82 6.48 6.96 33.61
C ILE A 82 5.66 8.14 33.05
N SER A 83 4.32 8.00 32.99
CA SER A 83 3.44 9.10 32.54
C SER A 83 3.16 10.16 33.60
N ASN A 84 3.43 9.88 34.89
CA ASN A 84 3.12 10.80 35.99
C ASN A 84 4.36 11.60 36.44
N ASN A 85 5.57 11.05 36.28
CA ASN A 85 6.80 11.69 36.78
C ASN A 85 7.27 12.93 36.00
N THR A 86 6.67 13.25 34.85
CA THR A 86 7.02 14.44 34.05
C THR A 86 6.13 15.66 34.35
N ILE A 87 4.99 15.48 35.02
CA ILE A 87 4.05 16.59 35.32
C ILE A 87 4.33 17.19 36.70
N ASP A 88 4.81 16.40 37.66
CA ASP A 88 4.93 16.85 39.05
C ASP A 88 6.25 17.60 39.37
N SER A 89 7.22 17.63 38.44
CA SER A 89 8.51 18.31 38.68
C SER A 89 8.47 19.83 38.46
N ASN A 90 7.42 20.37 37.83
CA ASN A 90 7.28 21.82 37.58
C ASN A 90 6.43 22.55 38.63
N SER A 91 5.75 21.84 39.54
CA SER A 91 4.90 22.47 40.57
C SER A 91 5.67 22.85 41.85
N ALA A 92 6.81 22.19 42.13
CA ALA A 92 7.59 22.41 43.36
C ALA A 92 8.46 23.69 43.36
N LEU A 93 8.60 24.40 42.23
CA LEU A 93 9.46 25.59 42.13
C LEU A 93 8.72 26.93 42.31
N ASN A 94 7.39 26.95 42.43
CA ASN A 94 6.61 28.19 42.50
C ASN A 94 6.21 28.63 43.93
N GLU A 95 6.53 27.86 44.97
CA GLU A 95 6.17 28.22 46.36
C GLU A 95 7.29 28.94 47.14
N SER A 96 8.51 29.03 46.58
CA SER A 96 9.64 29.66 47.30
C SER A 96 9.71 31.19 47.17
N GLY A 97 8.84 31.83 46.39
CA GLY A 97 8.88 33.28 46.11
C GLY A 97 7.82 34.13 46.81
N ARG A 98 6.98 33.55 47.68
CA ARG A 98 5.83 34.26 48.31
C ARG A 98 6.00 34.63 49.79
N ARG A 99 7.14 34.31 50.42
CA ARG A 99 7.31 34.55 51.87
C ARG A 99 7.96 35.88 52.25
N ASP A 100 8.52 36.64 51.29
CA ASP A 100 9.30 37.85 51.62
C ASP A 100 8.50 39.17 51.56
N SER A 101 7.19 39.15 51.26
CA SER A 101 6.36 40.37 51.20
C SER A 101 5.56 40.70 52.47
N ALA A 102 5.79 40.00 53.58
CA ALA A 102 5.10 40.25 54.84
C ALA A 102 6.04 40.71 55.97
N MET A 103 7.00 41.59 55.68
CA MET A 103 7.73 42.32 56.71
C MET A 103 8.46 43.53 56.14
N ASN A 104 7.72 44.61 55.86
CA ASN A 104 8.19 45.98 56.05
C ASN A 104 7.01 46.96 56.09
#